data_AF-A0A257ZE59-F1
#
_entry.id   AF-A0A257ZE59-F1
#
_cell.length_a   1.000
_cell.length_b   1.000
_cell.length_c   1.000
_cell.angle_alpha   90.00
_cell.angle_beta   90.00
_cell.angle_gamma   90.00
#
_symmetry.space_group_name_H-M   'P 1'
#
loop_
_entity.id
_entity.type
_entity.pdbx_description
1 polymer ?
#
loop_
_entity_poly.entity_id
_entity_poly.type
_entity_poly.pdbx_seq_one_letter_code
_entity_poly.pdbx_strand_id
1 'polypeptide(L)'
;MTPDRHPGFGLFKARGVLDRVLKLRLLPGALRDLLRHRRLLHGVALGTTLNLASGCTERLSILHPAGPAAVAIADIWWVMLIGAAAIFLLVMGLVLAGLASRAAPSDEGERGTPVWIWGLGLAFPMVTLAALTGYGLMIGERLLPRAAPDLVTVEAEARQWAWTFRYADDPALRTEDVLHIPAGRPVDVRITSRDVVHSFWVPQLAGKLDAIPGRVNVLRIEAATPGTYAGQ
;
A
#
# COMPACT_ATOMS: atom_id res chain seq x y z
N MET A 1 46.52 53.88 45.23
CA MET A 1 45.61 54.29 44.14
C MET A 1 44.56 53.19 44.02
N THR A 2 43.35 53.51 44.48
CA THR A 2 42.03 52.87 44.26
C THR A 2 41.78 51.36 44.47
N PRO A 3 40.56 51.00 44.96
CA PRO A 3 40.23 49.69 45.53
C PRO A 3 39.28 48.88 44.65
N ASP A 4 39.49 47.56 44.50
CA ASP A 4 38.47 46.71 43.88
C ASP A 4 37.56 46.03 44.91
N ARG A 5 36.28 46.38 44.73
CA ARG A 5 35.08 45.85 45.36
C ARG A 5 34.78 44.47 44.78
N HIS A 6 34.18 43.57 45.56
CA HIS A 6 32.77 43.20 45.37
C HIS A 6 32.27 42.18 46.42
N PRO A 7 31.23 42.53 47.20
CA PRO A 7 30.42 41.61 47.99
C PRO A 7 29.15 41.18 47.24
N GLY A 8 28.58 40.04 47.65
CA GLY A 8 27.14 39.77 47.55
C GLY A 8 26.65 38.99 46.32
N PHE A 9 26.51 37.67 46.44
CA PHE A 9 25.60 36.91 45.57
C PHE A 9 24.21 36.83 46.20
N GLY A 10 23.27 37.54 45.56
CA GLY A 10 21.91 37.78 46.03
C GLY A 10 20.94 36.61 45.86
N LEU A 11 20.14 36.43 46.92
CA LEU A 11 18.99 35.55 47.10
C LEU A 11 17.76 35.91 46.22
N PHE A 12 17.95 36.35 44.97
CA PHE A 12 16.86 36.79 44.09
C PHE A 12 16.76 35.94 42.81
N LYS A 13 16.38 34.66 42.95
CA LYS A 13 15.91 33.86 41.79
C LYS A 13 14.97 32.69 42.09
N ALA A 14 14.40 32.61 43.29
CA ALA A 14 13.52 31.48 43.66
C ALA A 14 12.02 31.73 43.40
N ARG A 15 11.53 32.98 43.51
CA ARG A 15 10.09 33.29 43.39
C ARG A 15 9.53 33.14 41.96
N GLY A 16 10.27 33.54 40.93
CA GLY A 16 9.80 33.49 39.54
C GLY A 16 9.76 32.08 38.91
N VAL A 17 10.41 31.10 39.54
CA VAL A 17 10.38 29.69 39.09
C VAL A 17 9.19 28.98 39.73
N LEU A 18 8.90 29.22 41.01
CA LEU A 18 7.73 28.64 41.68
C LEU A 18 6.40 29.12 41.08
N ASP A 19 6.27 30.38 40.66
CA ASP A 19 5.06 30.88 39.99
C ASP A 19 4.82 30.23 38.62
N ARG A 20 5.89 29.80 37.94
CA ARG A 20 5.81 29.04 36.68
C ARG A 20 5.35 27.60 36.92
N VAL A 21 5.79 27.00 38.03
CA VAL A 21 5.39 25.64 38.42
C VAL A 21 3.95 25.61 38.94
N LEU A 22 3.47 26.66 39.63
CA LEU A 22 2.09 26.74 40.10
C LEU A 22 1.07 26.93 38.96
N LYS A 23 1.43 27.64 37.88
CA LYS A 23 0.58 27.75 36.67
C LYS A 23 0.36 26.41 35.96
N LEU A 24 1.26 25.43 36.13
CA LEU A 24 1.14 24.11 35.53
C LEU A 24 0.14 23.19 36.25
N ARG A 25 -0.30 23.55 37.47
CA ARG A 25 -1.37 22.85 38.20
C ARG A 25 -2.79 23.25 37.78
N LEU A 26 -2.93 24.19 36.84
CA LEU A 26 -4.22 24.58 36.26
C LEU A 26 -4.37 23.97 34.85
N LEU A 27 -4.39 22.65 34.80
CA LEU A 27 -4.76 21.85 33.62
C LEU A 27 -6.28 21.61 33.40
N PRO A 28 -7.26 22.46 33.82
CA PRO A 28 -8.60 22.38 33.24
C PRO A 28 -8.71 23.07 31.86
N GLY A 29 -7.62 23.63 31.32
CA GLY A 29 -7.58 24.29 30.00
C GLY A 29 -7.45 23.34 28.81
N ALA A 30 -6.55 22.35 28.88
CA ALA A 30 -6.28 21.43 27.77
C ALA A 30 -7.50 20.52 27.45
N LEU A 31 -8.24 20.10 28.47
CA LEU A 31 -9.50 19.36 28.31
C LEU A 31 -10.62 20.23 27.70
N ARG A 32 -10.59 21.53 27.96
CA ARG A 32 -11.57 22.51 27.45
C ARG A 32 -11.28 22.88 25.98
N ASP A 33 -10.01 22.94 25.57
CA ASP A 33 -9.63 23.11 24.16
C ASP A 33 -9.93 21.85 23.33
N LEU A 34 -9.76 20.65 23.88
CA LEU A 34 -10.19 19.40 23.21
C LEU A 34 -11.72 19.39 22.95
N LEU A 35 -12.51 19.90 23.91
CA LEU A 35 -13.97 20.05 23.77
C LEU A 35 -14.37 21.20 22.81
N ARG A 36 -13.56 22.25 22.70
CA ARG A 36 -13.78 23.39 21.77
C ARG A 36 -13.53 23.00 20.31
N HIS A 37 -12.67 22.02 20.07
CA HIS A 37 -12.40 21.44 18.76
C HIS A 37 -13.42 20.41 18.30
N ARG A 38 -14.54 20.17 19.02
CA ARG A 38 -15.62 19.29 18.55
C ARG A 38 -16.08 19.62 17.13
N ARG A 39 -16.20 20.90 16.76
CA ARG A 39 -16.58 21.33 15.39
C ARG A 39 -15.48 21.05 14.35
N LEU A 40 -14.22 21.16 14.74
CA LEU A 40 -13.06 20.82 13.91
C LEU A 40 -12.91 19.29 13.76
N LEU A 41 -13.18 18.51 14.80
CA LEU A 41 -13.24 17.05 14.75
C LEU A 41 -14.41 16.55 13.89
N HIS A 42 -15.59 17.19 13.97
CA HIS A 42 -16.70 16.89 13.05
C HIS A 42 -16.40 17.33 11.62
N GLY A 43 -15.72 18.47 11.42
CA GLY A 43 -15.29 18.93 10.09
C GLY A 43 -14.23 18.03 9.46
N VAL A 44 -13.25 17.56 10.24
CA VAL A 44 -12.27 16.55 9.82
C VAL A 44 -12.97 15.24 9.55
N ALA A 45 -13.85 14.76 10.44
CA ALA A 45 -14.59 13.52 10.23
C ALA A 45 -15.46 13.57 8.96
N LEU A 46 -16.21 14.66 8.74
CA LEU A 46 -17.06 14.86 7.56
C LEU A 46 -16.23 15.02 6.27
N GLY A 47 -15.10 15.73 6.36
CA GLY A 47 -14.15 15.83 5.25
C GLY A 47 -13.53 14.48 4.90
N THR A 48 -13.17 13.67 5.90
CA THR A 48 -12.66 12.31 5.70
C THR A 48 -13.72 11.40 5.09
N THR A 49 -14.98 11.40 5.56
CA THR A 49 -16.05 10.59 4.94
C THR A 49 -16.35 11.00 3.50
N LEU A 50 -16.31 12.30 3.18
CA LEU A 50 -16.54 12.77 1.81
C LEU A 50 -15.40 12.36 0.86
N ASN A 51 -14.15 12.33 1.35
CA ASN A 51 -13.00 11.84 0.58
C ASN A 51 -13.00 10.31 0.41
N LEU A 52 -13.56 9.54 1.35
CA LEU A 52 -13.71 8.09 1.18
C LEU A 52 -14.79 7.72 0.15
N ALA A 53 -15.80 8.57 -0.06
CA ALA A 53 -16.92 8.29 -0.96
C ALA A 53 -16.61 8.54 -2.46
N SER A 54 -15.58 9.32 -2.80
CA SER A 54 -15.26 9.65 -4.20
C SER A 54 -14.47 8.57 -4.95
N GLY A 55 -14.04 7.50 -4.28
CA GLY A 55 -13.20 6.44 -4.85
C GLY A 55 -13.94 5.28 -5.53
N CYS A 56 -15.28 5.21 -5.44
CA CYS A 56 -16.06 4.07 -5.94
C CYS A 56 -16.31 4.17 -7.45
N THR A 57 -15.27 3.94 -8.25
CA THR A 57 -15.45 3.64 -9.69
C THR A 57 -14.94 2.24 -9.97
N GLU A 58 -15.81 1.37 -10.51
CA GLU A 58 -15.47 -0.04 -10.80
C GLU A 58 -14.69 -0.20 -12.11
N ARG A 59 -14.70 0.83 -12.96
CA ARG A 59 -13.99 0.83 -14.24
C ARG A 59 -12.49 0.85 -13.98
N LEU A 60 -11.76 -0.13 -14.52
CA LEU A 60 -10.31 -0.31 -14.35
C LEU A 60 -9.86 -0.55 -12.89
N SER A 61 -10.78 -0.97 -12.01
CA SER A 61 -10.44 -1.30 -10.63
C SER A 61 -9.68 -2.63 -10.53
N ILE A 62 -8.54 -2.62 -9.84
CA ILE A 62 -7.77 -3.83 -9.49
C ILE A 62 -8.44 -4.57 -8.32
N LEU A 63 -9.25 -3.86 -7.53
CA LEU A 63 -9.87 -4.39 -6.30
C LEU A 63 -11.23 -5.05 -6.56
N HIS A 64 -11.68 -5.10 -7.81
CA HIS A 64 -12.88 -5.80 -8.25
C HIS A 64 -12.51 -6.87 -9.30
N PRO A 65 -11.89 -7.98 -8.88
CA PRO A 65 -11.40 -9.00 -9.80
C PRO A 65 -12.53 -9.81 -10.42
N ALA A 66 -12.40 -10.15 -11.70
CA ALA A 66 -13.31 -10.98 -12.47
C ALA A 66 -12.63 -12.19 -13.14
N GLY A 67 -11.34 -12.41 -12.84
CA GLY A 67 -10.56 -13.55 -13.30
C GLY A 67 -9.69 -14.14 -12.18
N PRO A 68 -9.30 -15.43 -12.27
CA PRO A 68 -8.52 -16.11 -11.24
C PRO A 68 -7.15 -15.45 -10.96
N ALA A 69 -6.49 -14.93 -12.01
CA ALA A 69 -5.23 -14.20 -11.86
C ALA A 69 -5.43 -12.86 -11.13
N ALA A 70 -6.48 -12.10 -11.47
CA ALA A 70 -6.81 -10.85 -10.76
C ALA A 70 -7.19 -11.08 -9.29
N VAL A 71 -7.90 -12.18 -8.98
CA VAL A 71 -8.21 -12.55 -7.58
C VAL A 71 -6.93 -12.74 -6.77
N ALA A 72 -5.96 -13.50 -7.30
CA ALA A 72 -4.69 -13.70 -6.63
C ALA A 72 -3.92 -12.39 -6.39
N ILE A 73 -3.97 -11.45 -7.35
CA ILE A 73 -3.37 -10.12 -7.21
C ILE A 73 -4.08 -9.31 -6.13
N ALA A 74 -5.41 -9.33 -6.10
CA ALA A 74 -6.21 -8.64 -5.09
C ALA A 74 -5.97 -9.20 -3.68
N ASP A 75 -5.83 -10.52 -3.54
CA ASP A 75 -5.51 -11.18 -2.28
C ASP A 75 -4.14 -10.73 -1.74
N ILE A 76 -3.11 -10.68 -2.61
CA ILE A 76 -1.80 -10.14 -2.22
C ILE A 76 -1.95 -8.71 -1.72
N TRP A 77 -2.69 -7.88 -2.44
CA TRP A 77 -2.86 -6.48 -2.08
C TRP A 77 -3.50 -6.34 -0.68
N TRP A 78 -4.58 -7.08 -0.40
CA TRP A 78 -5.24 -7.04 0.91
C TRP A 78 -4.35 -7.57 2.03
N VAL A 79 -3.63 -8.67 1.81
CA VAL A 79 -2.69 -9.22 2.80
C VAL A 79 -1.58 -8.22 3.10
N MET A 80 -1.00 -7.58 2.08
CA MET A 80 0.04 -6.57 2.25
C MET A 80 -0.50 -5.33 2.97
N LEU A 81 -1.72 -4.88 2.64
CA LEU A 81 -2.35 -3.75 3.30
C LEU A 81 -2.60 -4.01 4.79
N ILE A 82 -3.18 -5.17 5.12
CA ILE A 82 -3.45 -5.56 6.51
C ILE A 82 -2.12 -5.71 7.28
N GLY A 83 -1.14 -6.37 6.68
CA GLY A 83 0.19 -6.53 7.28
C GLY A 83 0.88 -5.19 7.54
N ALA A 84 0.90 -4.30 6.56
CA ALA A 84 1.47 -2.96 6.70
C ALA A 84 0.75 -2.13 7.78
N ALA A 85 -0.58 -2.17 7.80
CA ALA A 85 -1.39 -1.49 8.81
C ALA A 85 -1.11 -2.03 10.23
N ALA A 86 -1.01 -3.35 10.39
CA ALA A 86 -0.71 -3.99 11.66
C ALA A 86 0.67 -3.58 12.19
N ILE A 87 1.70 -3.61 11.34
CA ILE A 87 3.07 -3.18 11.71
C ILE A 87 3.09 -1.70 12.05
N PHE A 88 2.42 -0.86 11.24
CA PHE A 88 2.32 0.57 11.50
C PHE A 88 1.68 0.85 12.87
N LEU A 89 0.57 0.19 13.19
CA LEU A 89 -0.12 0.33 14.48
C LEU A 89 0.74 -0.18 15.64
N LEU A 90 1.46 -1.30 15.46
CA LEU A 90 2.42 -1.82 16.44
C LEU A 90 3.51 -0.78 16.75
N VAL A 91 4.18 -0.26 15.72
CA VAL A 91 5.25 0.73 15.87
C VAL A 91 4.71 2.01 16.50
N MET A 92 3.55 2.50 16.04
CA MET A 92 2.91 3.69 16.62
C MET A 92 2.55 3.47 18.10
N GLY A 93 2.02 2.30 18.45
CA GLY A 93 1.71 1.92 19.83
C GLY A 93 2.95 1.90 20.72
N LEU A 94 4.06 1.32 20.24
CA LEU A 94 5.33 1.30 20.98
C LEU A 94 5.91 2.71 21.17
N VAL A 95 5.84 3.56 20.15
CA VAL A 95 6.27 4.97 20.25
C VAL A 95 5.42 5.73 21.28
N LEU A 96 4.10 5.59 21.24
CA LEU A 96 3.20 6.24 22.19
C LEU A 96 3.43 5.74 23.62
N ALA A 97 3.62 4.43 23.81
CA ALA A 97 3.96 3.85 25.10
C ALA A 97 5.29 4.40 25.64
N GLY A 98 6.32 4.47 24.79
CA GLY A 98 7.62 5.04 25.14
C GLY A 98 7.58 6.54 25.49
N LEU A 99 6.71 7.31 24.84
CA LEU A 99 6.49 8.72 25.18
C LEU A 99 5.72 8.88 26.51
N ALA A 100 4.74 8.02 26.77
CA ALA A 100 3.96 8.04 28.02
C ALA A 100 4.78 7.58 29.23
N SER A 101 5.69 6.61 29.06
CA SER A 101 6.51 6.07 30.13
C SER A 101 7.68 6.98 30.55
N ARG A 102 8.06 7.98 29.73
CA ARG A 102 9.06 9.02 30.10
C ARG A 102 8.62 9.90 31.28
N ALA A 103 7.35 9.85 31.69
CA ALA A 103 6.84 10.54 32.86
C ALA A 103 7.11 9.80 34.19
N ALA A 104 7.51 8.52 34.14
CA ALA A 104 7.91 7.74 35.32
C ALA A 104 9.44 7.72 35.43
N PRO A 105 10.03 7.93 36.62
CA PRO A 105 11.48 7.83 36.80
C PRO A 105 11.90 6.39 36.55
N SER A 106 12.70 6.17 35.51
CA SER A 106 13.22 4.85 35.14
C SER A 106 14.48 4.55 35.96
N ASP A 107 14.43 3.49 36.77
CA ASP A 107 15.62 2.86 37.34
C ASP A 107 16.38 2.20 36.17
N GLU A 108 17.54 2.76 35.82
CA GLU A 108 18.38 2.32 34.70
C GLU A 108 19.02 0.96 35.00
N GLY A 109 18.31 -0.12 34.70
CA GLY A 109 18.86 -1.47 34.67
C GLY A 109 19.22 -1.86 33.23
N GLU A 110 20.51 -1.95 32.92
CA GLU A 110 21.14 -2.40 31.64
C GLU A 110 20.71 -3.78 31.12
N ARG A 111 19.70 -4.43 31.71
CA ARG A 111 19.35 -5.84 31.48
C ARG A 111 18.41 -6.08 30.29
N GLY A 112 17.82 -5.04 29.70
CA GLY A 112 16.83 -5.19 28.61
C GLY A 112 17.31 -4.85 27.19
N THR A 113 18.40 -4.08 27.06
CA THR A 113 18.80 -3.45 25.79
C THR A 113 19.20 -4.43 24.68
N PRO A 114 19.98 -5.51 24.95
CA PRO A 114 20.37 -6.45 23.90
C PRO A 114 19.17 -7.23 23.34
N VAL A 115 18.23 -7.63 24.19
CA VAL A 115 17.05 -8.42 23.79
C VAL A 115 16.12 -7.61 22.89
N TRP A 116 15.93 -6.31 23.15
CA TRP A 116 15.12 -5.45 22.28
C TRP A 116 15.77 -5.21 20.91
N ILE A 117 17.07 -4.98 20.86
CA ILE A 117 17.80 -4.74 19.60
C ILE A 117 17.84 -6.01 18.75
N TRP A 118 18.25 -7.14 19.33
CA TRP A 118 18.35 -8.40 18.60
C TRP A 118 16.97 -9.00 18.27
N GLY A 119 16.01 -8.90 19.19
CA GLY A 119 14.66 -9.43 19.00
C GLY A 119 13.80 -8.55 18.10
N LEU A 120 13.40 -7.37 18.58
CA LEU A 120 12.49 -6.50 17.83
C LEU A 120 13.20 -5.74 16.70
N GLY A 121 14.47 -5.40 16.87
CA GLY A 121 15.24 -4.65 15.88
C GLY A 121 15.71 -5.50 14.69
N LEU A 122 16.23 -6.70 14.93
CA LEU A 122 16.79 -7.55 13.87
C LEU A 122 15.93 -8.77 13.54
N ALA A 123 15.52 -9.57 14.55
CA ALA A 123 14.81 -10.82 14.29
C ALA A 123 13.41 -10.56 13.69
N PHE A 124 12.68 -9.57 14.18
CA PHE A 124 11.35 -9.25 13.67
C PHE A 124 11.34 -8.86 12.18
N PRO A 125 12.17 -7.89 11.70
CA PRO A 125 12.23 -7.58 10.28
C PRO A 125 12.74 -8.75 9.43
N MET A 126 13.72 -9.51 9.92
CA MET A 126 14.25 -10.68 9.21
C MET A 126 13.19 -11.77 9.00
N VAL A 127 12.44 -12.11 10.05
CA VAL A 127 11.36 -13.11 9.97
C VAL A 127 10.24 -12.60 9.06
N THR A 128 9.86 -11.33 9.20
CA THR A 128 8.80 -10.72 8.37
C THR A 128 9.21 -10.72 6.89
N LEU A 129 10.44 -10.32 6.58
CA LEU A 129 10.96 -10.32 5.21
C LEU A 129 11.01 -11.73 4.64
N ALA A 130 11.55 -12.70 5.39
CA ALA A 130 11.62 -14.10 4.94
C ALA A 130 10.23 -14.67 4.66
N ALA A 131 9.25 -14.39 5.53
CA ALA A 131 7.87 -14.82 5.35
C ALA A 131 7.20 -14.17 4.12
N LEU A 132 7.35 -12.86 3.95
CA LEU A 132 6.81 -12.13 2.80
C LEU A 132 7.44 -12.57 1.48
N THR A 133 8.76 -12.81 1.46
CA THR A 133 9.45 -13.34 0.27
C THR A 133 8.98 -14.74 -0.08
N GLY A 134 8.86 -15.64 0.90
CA GLY A 134 8.34 -16.98 0.67
C GLY A 134 6.89 -16.97 0.15
N TYR A 135 6.05 -16.12 0.73
CA TYR A 135 4.67 -15.92 0.27
C TYR A 135 4.60 -15.36 -1.16
N GLY A 136 5.41 -14.34 -1.47
CA GLY A 136 5.48 -13.73 -2.79
C GLY A 136 5.93 -14.70 -3.88
N LEU A 137 6.93 -15.53 -3.60
CA LEU A 137 7.39 -16.58 -4.52
C LEU A 137 6.29 -17.63 -4.78
N MET A 138 5.64 -18.11 -3.70
CA MET A 138 4.58 -19.11 -3.80
C MET A 138 3.40 -18.64 -4.66
N ILE A 139 3.00 -17.36 -4.56
CA ILE A 139 1.91 -16.82 -5.37
C ILE A 139 2.38 -16.43 -6.77
N GLY A 140 3.61 -15.92 -6.91
CA GLY A 140 4.19 -15.61 -8.22
C GLY A 140 4.17 -16.80 -9.16
N GLU A 141 4.46 -18.01 -8.67
CA GLU A 141 4.37 -19.24 -9.46
C GLU A 141 2.96 -19.59 -9.95
N ARG A 142 1.91 -19.11 -9.28
CA ARG A 142 0.50 -19.32 -9.69
C ARG A 142 0.09 -18.41 -10.82
N LEU A 143 0.78 -17.28 -11.01
CA LEU A 143 0.52 -16.32 -12.09
C LEU A 143 1.20 -16.71 -13.41
N LEU A 144 2.09 -17.70 -13.39
CA LEU A 144 2.76 -18.17 -14.61
C LEU A 144 1.78 -18.91 -15.54
N PRO A 145 1.82 -18.64 -16.86
CA PRO A 145 1.06 -19.41 -17.84
C PRO A 145 1.55 -20.87 -17.88
N ARG A 146 0.86 -21.79 -17.18
CA ARG A 146 1.13 -23.24 -17.25
C ARG A 146 0.31 -23.89 -18.35
N ALA A 147 0.76 -24.95 -19.00
CA ALA A 147 -0.06 -25.62 -20.00
C ALA A 147 -1.43 -26.05 -19.41
N ALA A 148 -2.52 -25.63 -20.06
CA ALA A 148 -3.88 -25.97 -19.66
C ALA A 148 -4.59 -26.67 -20.84
N PRO A 149 -5.41 -27.70 -20.58
CA PRO A 149 -6.31 -28.23 -21.60
C PRO A 149 -7.35 -27.16 -21.98
N ASP A 150 -7.75 -27.08 -23.24
CA ASP A 150 -8.73 -26.09 -23.78
C ASP A 150 -8.25 -24.63 -23.73
N LEU A 151 -7.04 -24.40 -24.25
CA LEU A 151 -6.43 -23.08 -24.37
C LEU A 151 -6.81 -22.39 -25.70
N VAL A 152 -7.41 -21.20 -25.61
CA VAL A 152 -7.62 -20.34 -26.78
C VAL A 152 -6.42 -19.41 -26.96
N THR A 153 -5.91 -19.26 -28.18
CA THR A 153 -4.79 -18.37 -28.48
C THR A 153 -5.26 -17.16 -29.29
N VAL A 154 -4.91 -15.97 -28.82
CA VAL A 154 -5.21 -14.70 -29.49
C VAL A 154 -3.93 -13.89 -29.64
N GLU A 155 -3.71 -13.33 -30.82
CA GLU A 155 -2.62 -12.39 -31.05
C GLU A 155 -3.11 -10.96 -30.84
N ALA A 156 -2.44 -10.21 -29.97
CA ALA A 156 -2.66 -8.80 -29.72
C ALA A 156 -1.49 -8.02 -30.31
N GLU A 157 -1.79 -7.25 -31.35
CA GLU A 157 -0.82 -6.44 -32.08
C GLU A 157 -1.08 -4.95 -31.82
N ALA A 158 -0.13 -4.30 -31.15
CA ALA A 158 -0.18 -2.88 -30.84
C ALA A 158 0.36 -2.02 -32.00
N ARG A 159 -0.32 -0.90 -32.25
CA ARG A 159 0.12 0.20 -33.13
C ARG A 159 -0.25 1.54 -32.51
N GLN A 160 0.39 2.64 -32.88
CA GLN A 160 -0.03 3.98 -32.48
C GLN A 160 -1.36 4.34 -33.19
N TRP A 161 -2.49 4.58 -32.50
CA TRP A 161 -2.85 4.35 -31.09
C TRP A 161 -4.08 3.42 -31.04
N ALA A 162 -3.89 2.18 -31.46
CA ALA A 162 -4.96 1.20 -31.58
C ALA A 162 -4.43 -0.23 -31.37
N TRP A 163 -5.33 -1.11 -30.95
CA TRP A 163 -5.06 -2.52 -30.78
C TRP A 163 -5.74 -3.32 -31.90
N THR A 164 -5.02 -4.27 -32.46
CA THR A 164 -5.57 -5.25 -33.40
C THR A 164 -5.50 -6.64 -32.78
N PHE A 165 -6.62 -7.35 -32.80
CA PHE A 165 -6.72 -8.72 -32.29
C PHE A 165 -6.97 -9.71 -33.43
N ARG A 166 -6.25 -10.83 -33.42
CA ARG A 166 -6.40 -11.93 -34.38
C ARG A 166 -6.57 -13.24 -33.62
N TYR A 167 -7.49 -14.07 -34.08
CA TYR A 167 -7.83 -15.33 -33.41
C TYR A 167 -7.18 -16.50 -34.13
N ALA A 168 -6.47 -17.37 -33.41
CA ALA A 168 -5.77 -18.50 -34.03
C ALA A 168 -6.75 -19.51 -34.67
N ASP A 169 -7.95 -19.63 -34.11
CA ASP A 169 -8.98 -20.56 -34.57
C ASP A 169 -9.70 -20.07 -35.85
N ASP A 170 -9.72 -18.76 -36.09
CA ASP A 170 -10.31 -18.15 -37.27
C ASP A 170 -9.43 -16.99 -37.79
N PRO A 171 -8.54 -17.26 -38.76
CA PRO A 171 -7.66 -16.25 -39.33
C PRO A 171 -8.38 -15.10 -40.05
N ALA A 172 -9.65 -15.29 -40.45
CA ALA A 172 -10.45 -14.24 -41.08
C ALA A 172 -11.06 -13.29 -40.04
N LEU A 173 -11.24 -13.77 -38.80
CA LEU A 173 -11.74 -12.95 -37.71
C LEU A 173 -10.64 -12.02 -37.19
N ARG A 174 -10.88 -10.71 -37.37
CA ARG A 174 -10.03 -9.64 -36.86
C ARG A 174 -10.90 -8.59 -36.21
N THR A 175 -10.51 -8.16 -35.02
CA THR A 175 -11.17 -7.05 -34.32
C THR A 175 -10.18 -5.94 -34.00
N GLU A 176 -10.69 -4.71 -33.91
CA GLU A 176 -9.92 -3.52 -33.54
C GLU A 176 -10.46 -2.97 -32.22
N ASP A 177 -9.55 -2.64 -31.30
CA ASP A 177 -9.80 -2.07 -29.96
C ASP A 177 -10.72 -2.87 -29.02
N VAL A 178 -11.36 -3.93 -29.51
CA VAL A 178 -12.23 -4.83 -28.77
C VAL A 178 -11.73 -6.25 -28.91
N LEU A 179 -11.39 -6.86 -27.78
CA LEU A 179 -10.99 -8.25 -27.67
C LEU A 179 -12.18 -9.08 -27.18
N HIS A 180 -12.58 -10.11 -27.93
CA HIS A 180 -13.59 -11.07 -27.51
C HIS A 180 -12.93 -12.32 -26.98
N ILE A 181 -13.30 -12.76 -25.79
CA ILE A 181 -12.81 -14.01 -25.21
C ILE A 181 -13.98 -14.84 -24.68
N PRO A 182 -13.89 -16.18 -24.71
CA PRO A 182 -14.85 -17.03 -24.03
C PRO A 182 -14.73 -16.90 -22.51
N ALA A 183 -15.87 -16.79 -21.83
CA ALA A 183 -15.90 -16.85 -20.37
C ALA A 183 -15.63 -18.29 -19.87
N GLY A 184 -14.97 -18.41 -18.73
CA GLY A 184 -14.65 -19.68 -18.07
C GLY A 184 -13.54 -20.50 -18.73
N ARG A 185 -12.80 -19.94 -19.69
CA ARG A 185 -11.68 -20.61 -20.36
C ARG A 185 -10.41 -19.75 -20.35
N PRO A 186 -9.24 -20.38 -20.16
CA PRO A 186 -7.97 -19.67 -20.23
C PRO A 186 -7.67 -19.25 -21.68
N VAL A 187 -7.24 -18.00 -21.84
CA VAL A 187 -6.82 -17.43 -23.13
C VAL A 187 -5.37 -16.94 -23.04
N ASP A 188 -4.52 -17.44 -23.93
CA ASP A 188 -3.16 -16.93 -24.10
C ASP A 188 -3.17 -15.79 -25.12
N VAL A 189 -2.93 -14.58 -24.62
CA VAL A 189 -2.76 -13.38 -25.42
C VAL A 189 -1.29 -13.23 -25.76
N ARG A 190 -0.96 -13.44 -27.04
CA ARG A 190 0.37 -13.21 -27.62
C ARG A 190 0.49 -11.73 -27.98
N ILE A 191 1.17 -10.99 -27.11
CA ILE A 191 1.28 -9.54 -27.16
C ILE A 191 2.57 -9.16 -27.89
N THR A 192 2.44 -8.32 -28.91
CA THR A 192 3.55 -7.74 -29.68
C THR A 192 3.22 -6.32 -30.12
N SER A 193 4.23 -5.57 -30.57
CA SER A 193 4.06 -4.22 -31.12
C SER A 193 4.72 -4.10 -32.50
N ARG A 194 4.12 -3.28 -33.37
CA ARG A 194 4.71 -2.89 -34.67
C ARG A 194 5.64 -1.69 -34.60
N ASP A 195 5.48 -0.82 -33.61
CA ASP A 195 6.12 0.49 -33.58
C ASP A 195 6.87 0.75 -32.27
N VAL A 196 6.18 1.27 -31.25
CA VAL A 196 6.74 1.65 -29.94
C VAL A 196 6.34 0.65 -28.87
N VAL A 197 6.90 0.79 -27.68
CA VAL A 197 6.45 -0.04 -26.55
C VAL A 197 5.07 0.44 -26.10
N HIS A 198 4.12 -0.50 -26.05
CA HIS A 198 2.80 -0.30 -25.44
C HIS A 198 2.66 -1.22 -24.21
N SER A 199 1.59 -1.08 -23.44
CA SER A 199 1.30 -1.96 -22.30
C SER A 199 -0.12 -2.46 -22.45
N PHE A 200 -0.31 -3.76 -22.60
CA PHE A 200 -1.64 -4.37 -22.61
C PHE A 200 -2.08 -4.64 -21.18
N TRP A 201 -3.21 -4.04 -20.76
CA TRP A 201 -3.71 -4.23 -19.41
C TRP A 201 -5.23 -4.28 -19.32
N VAL A 202 -5.75 -5.38 -18.76
CA VAL A 202 -7.16 -5.52 -18.36
C VAL A 202 -7.21 -5.79 -16.85
N PRO A 203 -7.30 -4.76 -16.00
CA PRO A 203 -7.08 -4.88 -14.55
C PRO A 203 -7.97 -5.91 -13.85
N GLN A 204 -9.21 -6.07 -14.32
CA GLN A 204 -10.15 -7.01 -13.72
C GLN A 204 -9.84 -8.47 -14.06
N LEU A 205 -9.05 -8.76 -15.09
CA LEU A 205 -8.76 -10.12 -15.54
C LEU A 205 -7.36 -10.59 -15.15
N ALA A 206 -6.36 -9.74 -15.31
CA ALA A 206 -4.96 -10.09 -15.05
C ALA A 206 -4.08 -8.85 -14.81
N GLY A 207 -2.79 -9.12 -14.55
CA GLY A 207 -1.75 -8.10 -14.54
C GLY A 207 -1.53 -7.48 -15.92
N LYS A 208 -0.64 -6.49 -15.98
CA LYS A 208 -0.21 -5.87 -17.24
C LYS A 208 0.97 -6.62 -17.85
N LEU A 209 1.07 -6.61 -19.18
CA LEU A 209 2.26 -7.09 -19.89
C LEU A 209 2.59 -6.18 -21.07
N ASP A 210 3.87 -5.84 -21.20
CA ASP A 210 4.33 -4.88 -22.19
C ASP A 210 4.39 -5.51 -23.60
N ALA A 211 3.94 -4.75 -24.59
CA ALA A 211 4.06 -5.04 -26.01
C ALA A 211 5.37 -4.45 -26.53
N ILE A 212 6.35 -5.30 -26.83
CA ILE A 212 7.70 -4.86 -27.20
C ILE A 212 7.94 -5.19 -28.68
N PRO A 213 8.35 -4.22 -29.53
CA PRO A 213 8.68 -4.50 -30.92
C PRO A 213 9.73 -5.62 -31.06
N GLY A 214 9.46 -6.59 -31.93
CA GLY A 214 10.36 -7.71 -32.17
C GLY A 214 10.36 -8.82 -31.10
N ARG A 215 9.49 -8.73 -30.07
CA ARG A 215 9.33 -9.77 -29.05
C ARG A 215 7.85 -10.10 -28.86
N VAL A 216 7.52 -11.38 -28.85
CA VAL A 216 6.19 -11.87 -28.48
C VAL A 216 6.21 -12.24 -27.00
N ASN A 217 5.46 -11.50 -26.20
CA ASN A 217 5.19 -11.82 -24.80
C ASN A 217 3.85 -12.54 -24.69
N VAL A 218 3.68 -13.46 -23.74
CA VAL A 218 2.43 -14.20 -23.56
C VAL A 218 1.84 -13.89 -22.20
N LEU A 219 0.63 -13.34 -22.19
CA LEU A 219 -0.17 -13.11 -21.00
C LEU A 219 -1.36 -14.05 -21.00
N ARG A 220 -1.53 -14.82 -19.93
CA ARG A 220 -2.75 -15.60 -19.73
C ARG A 220 -3.81 -14.77 -19.04
N ILE A 221 -5.00 -14.71 -19.65
CA ILE A 221 -6.19 -14.08 -19.06
C ILE A 221 -7.35 -15.07 -19.05
N GLU A 222 -8.25 -14.91 -18.11
CA GLU A 222 -9.49 -15.68 -18.04
C GLU A 222 -10.56 -14.79 -17.42
N ALA A 223 -11.74 -14.75 -18.05
CA ALA A 223 -12.92 -14.09 -17.49
C ALA A 223 -13.83 -15.13 -16.87
N ALA A 224 -13.99 -15.13 -15.54
CA ALA A 224 -14.81 -16.11 -14.84
C ALA A 224 -16.30 -15.92 -15.14
N THR A 225 -16.72 -14.68 -15.39
CA THR A 225 -18.10 -14.31 -15.74
C THR A 225 -18.16 -13.64 -17.11
N PRO A 226 -19.27 -13.77 -17.85
CA PRO A 226 -19.49 -12.96 -19.06
C PRO A 226 -19.70 -11.49 -18.68
N GLY A 227 -19.09 -10.57 -19.43
CA GLY A 227 -19.23 -9.14 -19.19
C GLY A 227 -18.33 -8.29 -20.08
N THR A 228 -18.42 -6.97 -19.90
CA THR A 228 -17.54 -6.01 -20.57
C THR A 228 -16.49 -5.51 -19.61
N TYR A 229 -15.22 -5.76 -19.95
CA TYR A 229 -14.07 -5.38 -19.14
C TYR A 229 -13.32 -4.23 -19.82
N ALA A 230 -13.01 -3.19 -19.06
CA ALA A 230 -12.22 -2.08 -19.57
C ALA A 230 -10.72 -2.45 -19.58
N GLY A 231 -10.06 -2.17 -20.71
CA GLY A 231 -8.61 -2.29 -20.86
C GLY A 231 -7.94 -0.96 -21.23
N GLN A 232 -6.63 -0.90 -21.07
CA GLN A 232 -5.73 0.17 -21.50
C GLN A 232 -4.48 -0.40 -22.14
#